data_AF-A0A2H0PGR1-F1
#
_entry.id   AF-A0A2H0PGR1-F1
#
_cell.length_a   1.000
_cell.length_b   1.000
_cell.length_c   1.000
_cell.angle_alpha   90.00
_cell.angle_beta   90.00
_cell.angle_gamma   90.00
#
_symmetry.space_group_name_H-M   'P 1'
#
loop_
_entity.id
_entity.type
_entity.pdbx_description
1 polymer ?
#
loop_
_entity_poly.entity_id
_entity_poly.type
_entity_poly.pdbx_seq_one_letter_code
_entity_poly.pdbx_strand_id
1 'polypeptide(L)'
;MSVILKALRSQQEGADSAPQDAGTSDSGNAFQVDTSTPTPGTGGPGSNKRTLILVIILIAAIILAVVLRLFRHTDTAPIPKKPTVAAMPAPAATPPAAQPNTQAAAENDLRIARSQYSAGEYDESLKSFQKAVELDPNNASIHNDMGLALLKKELYTSAETHFAKALELDDSCAECYNNLGYLKTILDQPMEAEKYLQKAVALNPSYPDPYFNLAVLYEKQGNIGKAVENYRAFLKLVPTSDADMIGKIKSRIHDLSGE
;
A
#
# COMPACT_ATOMS: atom_id res chain seq x y z
N MET A 1 -10.87 -11.18 -15.77
CA MET A 1 -10.61 -9.77 -16.10
C MET A 1 -9.77 -9.18 -14.97
N SER A 2 -8.45 -9.12 -15.19
CA SER A 2 -7.43 -9.04 -14.14
C SER A 2 -7.51 -7.77 -13.29
N VAL A 3 -7.21 -7.89 -11.99
CA VAL A 3 -7.02 -6.79 -11.01
C VAL A 3 -6.13 -5.68 -11.57
N ILE A 4 -5.22 -6.05 -12.45
CA ILE A 4 -4.28 -5.20 -13.16
C ILE A 4 -5.00 -4.14 -14.03
N LEU A 5 -6.08 -4.51 -14.72
CA LEU A 5 -6.84 -3.55 -15.55
C LEU A 5 -7.58 -2.52 -14.70
N LYS A 6 -8.05 -2.90 -13.50
CA LYS A 6 -8.71 -1.99 -12.57
C LYS A 6 -7.70 -1.02 -11.93
N ALA A 7 -6.49 -1.49 -11.63
CA ALA A 7 -5.39 -0.66 -11.16
C ALA A 7 -5.00 0.41 -12.19
N LEU A 8 -4.81 0.04 -13.47
CA LEU A 8 -4.47 1.00 -14.52
C LEU A 8 -5.59 2.03 -14.78
N ARG A 9 -6.86 1.61 -14.77
CA ARG A 9 -8.01 2.53 -14.96
C ARG A 9 -8.15 3.53 -13.82
N SER A 10 -8.05 3.09 -12.56
CA SER A 10 -8.14 3.97 -11.39
C SER A 10 -7.03 5.03 -11.36
N GLN A 11 -5.90 4.78 -12.00
CA GLN A 11 -4.77 5.73 -12.06
C GLN A 11 -4.92 6.76 -13.19
N GLN A 12 -5.63 6.44 -14.28
CA GLN A 12 -5.98 7.42 -15.31
C GLN A 12 -6.96 8.47 -14.79
N GLU A 13 -7.92 8.07 -13.96
CA GLU A 13 -8.92 8.99 -13.38
C GLU A 13 -8.31 10.02 -12.41
N GLY A 14 -7.11 9.76 -11.85
CA GLY A 14 -6.39 10.72 -10.99
C GLY A 14 -5.51 11.73 -11.73
N ALA A 15 -5.16 11.47 -13.00
CA ALA A 15 -4.33 12.35 -13.81
C ALA A 15 -5.14 13.43 -14.56
N ASP A 16 -6.41 13.16 -14.85
CA ASP A 16 -7.32 14.08 -15.57
C ASP A 16 -7.96 15.16 -14.67
N SER A 17 -7.70 15.15 -13.35
CA SER A 17 -8.25 16.13 -12.39
C SER A 17 -7.37 17.36 -12.16
N ALA A 18 -6.40 17.66 -13.03
CA ALA A 18 -5.68 18.93 -12.98
C ALA A 18 -6.60 20.08 -13.46
N PRO A 19 -6.79 21.16 -12.70
CA PRO A 19 -7.67 22.25 -13.11
C PRO A 19 -7.09 22.97 -14.33
N GLN A 20 -7.83 22.96 -15.45
CA GLN A 20 -7.60 23.83 -16.59
C GLN A 20 -8.16 25.23 -16.28
N ASP A 21 -7.24 26.20 -16.27
CA ASP A 21 -7.32 27.59 -16.75
C ASP A 21 -8.49 28.52 -16.35
N ALA A 22 -8.14 29.75 -15.98
CA ALA A 22 -8.95 30.94 -16.22
C ALA A 22 -8.09 32.21 -16.14
N GLY A 23 -7.38 32.51 -17.23
CA GLY A 23 -7.02 33.88 -17.54
C GLY A 23 -8.21 34.65 -18.13
N THR A 24 -8.59 35.78 -17.54
CA THR A 24 -9.24 36.89 -18.26
C THR A 24 -8.84 38.23 -17.66
N SER A 25 -8.46 39.13 -18.55
CA SER A 25 -8.22 40.57 -18.41
C SER A 25 -9.41 41.34 -17.83
N ASP A 26 -9.15 42.33 -16.97
CA ASP A 26 -9.92 43.58 -16.97
C ASP A 26 -9.07 44.77 -16.49
N SER A 27 -9.40 45.90 -17.09
CA SER A 27 -8.77 47.20 -17.13
C SER A 27 -9.39 48.18 -16.14
N GLY A 28 -8.55 49.08 -15.60
CA GLY A 28 -8.98 50.35 -15.01
C GLY A 28 -9.16 50.32 -13.48
N ASN A 29 -8.37 51.11 -12.74
CA ASN A 29 -8.74 52.49 -12.42
C ASN A 29 -7.62 53.16 -11.60
N ALA A 30 -7.47 54.46 -11.78
CA ALA A 30 -6.46 55.29 -11.15
C ALA A 30 -6.72 55.50 -9.65
N PHE A 31 -5.66 55.48 -8.83
CA PHE A 31 -5.66 56.13 -7.52
C PHE A 31 -4.28 56.72 -7.22
N GLN A 32 -4.30 57.99 -6.85
CA GLN A 32 -3.12 58.86 -6.66
C GLN A 32 -2.27 58.39 -5.48
N VAL A 33 -0.94 58.42 -5.66
CA VAL A 33 0.05 58.21 -4.61
C VAL A 33 0.32 59.56 -3.95
N ASP A 34 -0.13 59.73 -2.71
CA ASP A 34 0.27 60.85 -1.86
C ASP A 34 1.68 60.58 -1.30
N THR A 35 2.63 61.42 -1.71
CA THR A 35 4.02 61.38 -1.27
C THR A 35 4.20 62.31 -0.08
N SER A 36 4.09 61.75 1.13
CA SER A 36 4.54 62.43 2.35
C SER A 36 5.47 61.50 3.14
N THR A 37 6.77 61.78 3.02
CA THR A 37 7.87 61.16 3.76
C THR A 37 7.85 61.58 5.23
N PRO A 38 7.99 60.66 6.20
CA PRO A 38 8.46 61.01 7.53
C PRO A 38 9.98 60.82 7.63
N THR A 39 10.64 61.83 8.17
CA THR A 39 12.06 61.90 8.50
C THR A 39 12.48 60.85 9.55
N PRO A 40 13.72 60.31 9.51
CA PRO A 40 14.19 59.40 10.54
C PRO A 40 14.72 60.19 11.74
N GLY A 41 14.03 60.08 12.87
CA GLY A 41 14.50 60.54 14.17
C GLY A 41 15.62 59.66 14.71
N THR A 42 16.67 60.33 15.19
CA THR A 42 17.90 59.80 15.78
C THR A 42 17.64 59.06 17.11
N GLY A 43 17.95 57.76 17.17
CA GLY A 43 18.02 56.96 18.40
C GLY A 43 19.27 56.07 18.38
N GLY A 44 20.16 56.26 19.35
CA GLY A 44 21.55 55.76 19.35
C GLY A 44 21.78 54.24 19.46
N PRO A 45 23.02 53.78 19.25
CA PRO A 45 23.38 52.37 19.08
C PRO A 45 23.58 51.68 20.44
N GLY A 46 22.51 51.26 21.09
CA GLY A 46 22.62 50.56 22.38
C GLY A 46 21.40 49.74 22.79
N SER A 47 20.20 50.10 22.33
CA SER A 47 18.97 49.35 22.58
C SER A 47 18.84 48.15 21.63
N ASN A 48 19.21 48.29 20.35
CA ASN A 48 18.95 47.26 19.34
C ASN A 48 19.67 45.95 19.64
N LYS A 49 20.89 45.98 20.20
CA LYS A 49 21.60 44.74 20.57
C LYS A 49 20.95 44.05 21.77
N ARG A 50 20.50 44.81 22.78
CA ARG A 50 19.79 44.24 23.95
C ARG A 50 18.41 43.72 23.55
N THR A 51 17.67 44.46 22.74
CA THR A 51 16.38 44.04 22.19
C THR A 51 16.55 42.81 21.30
N LEU A 52 17.57 42.76 20.44
CA LEU A 52 17.86 41.61 19.59
C LEU A 52 18.25 40.37 20.42
N ILE A 53 19.08 40.52 21.46
CA ILE A 53 19.43 39.44 22.38
C ILE A 53 18.17 38.92 23.09
N LEU A 54 17.31 39.80 23.59
CA LEU A 54 16.05 39.40 24.23
C LEU A 54 15.11 38.69 23.27
N VAL A 55 15.03 39.13 22.01
CA VAL A 55 14.23 38.46 20.97
C VAL A 55 14.78 37.07 20.63
N ILE A 56 16.12 36.93 20.52
CA ILE A 56 16.75 35.61 20.28
C ILE A 56 16.50 34.66 21.45
N ILE A 57 16.60 35.13 22.70
CA ILE A 57 16.30 34.32 23.90
C ILE A 57 14.83 33.91 23.89
N LEU A 58 13.91 34.81 23.54
CA LEU A 58 12.48 34.51 23.46
C LEU A 58 12.19 33.46 22.39
N ILE A 59 12.79 33.59 21.20
CA ILE A 59 12.65 32.62 20.11
C ILE A 59 13.24 31.26 20.51
N ALA A 60 14.42 31.23 21.13
CA ALA A 60 15.03 30.01 21.62
C ALA A 60 14.18 29.33 22.71
N ALA A 61 13.55 30.10 23.60
CA ALA A 61 12.63 29.58 24.61
C ALA A 61 11.34 29.01 24.00
N ILE A 62 10.80 29.66 22.96
CA ILE A 62 9.62 29.16 22.22
C ILE A 62 9.99 27.87 21.48
N ILE A 63 11.13 27.83 20.77
CA ILE A 63 11.61 26.62 20.09
C ILE A 63 11.81 25.50 21.11
N LEU A 64 12.46 25.78 22.25
CA LEU A 64 12.65 24.79 23.31
C LEU A 64 11.30 24.32 23.88
N ALA A 65 10.33 25.21 24.06
CA ALA A 65 8.99 24.83 24.52
C ALA A 65 8.25 23.97 23.47
N VAL A 66 8.40 24.26 22.17
CA VAL A 66 7.86 23.46 21.07
C VAL A 66 8.55 22.11 21.01
N VAL A 67 9.88 22.05 21.10
CA VAL A 67 10.67 20.82 21.15
C VAL A 67 10.24 19.98 22.36
N LEU A 68 10.17 20.57 23.56
CA LEU A 68 9.69 19.88 24.76
C LEU A 68 8.22 19.45 24.63
N ARG A 69 7.38 20.16 23.88
CA ARG A 69 6.00 19.75 23.59
C ARG A 69 5.95 18.59 22.58
N LEU A 70 6.84 18.58 21.58
CA LEU A 70 7.00 17.47 20.63
C LEU A 70 7.59 16.23 21.31
N PHE A 71 8.53 16.40 22.26
CA PHE A 71 9.09 15.32 23.08
C PHE A 71 8.13 14.86 24.20
N ARG A 72 7.22 15.71 24.70
CA ARG A 72 6.11 15.27 25.55
C ARG A 72 5.07 14.44 24.81
N HIS A 73 5.11 14.41 23.47
CA HIS A 73 4.35 13.44 22.66
C HIS A 73 5.13 12.13 22.41
N THR A 74 6.35 11.99 22.90
CA THR A 74 7.01 10.68 23.07
C THR A 74 6.91 10.23 24.52
N ASP A 75 5.73 10.37 25.14
CA ASP A 75 5.35 9.40 26.15
C ASP A 75 5.30 8.06 25.41
N THR A 76 6.18 7.14 25.81
CA THR A 76 6.04 5.72 25.51
C THR A 76 4.72 5.28 26.11
N ALA A 77 3.64 5.47 25.37
CA ALA A 77 2.41 4.75 25.58
C ALA A 77 2.83 3.28 25.66
N PRO A 78 2.46 2.53 26.71
CA PRO A 78 2.68 1.10 26.71
C PRO A 78 2.09 0.58 25.41
N ILE A 79 2.90 -0.17 24.66
CA ILE A 79 2.50 -0.87 23.44
C ILE A 79 1.07 -1.35 23.67
N PRO A 80 0.06 -0.91 22.89
CA PRO A 80 -1.29 -1.42 23.07
C PRO A 80 -1.16 -2.93 22.99
N LYS A 81 -1.47 -3.62 24.09
CA LYS A 81 -1.59 -5.07 24.07
C LYS A 81 -2.45 -5.37 22.85
N LYS A 82 -1.89 -6.17 21.93
CA LYS A 82 -2.54 -6.72 20.74
C LYS A 82 -4.03 -6.88 21.08
N PRO A 83 -4.97 -6.35 20.27
CA PRO A 83 -6.38 -6.41 20.60
C PRO A 83 -6.66 -7.83 21.10
N THR A 84 -7.12 -7.93 22.35
CA THR A 84 -7.53 -9.20 22.93
C THR A 84 -8.77 -9.59 22.14
N VAL A 85 -8.55 -10.15 20.95
CA VAL A 85 -9.50 -11.01 20.28
C VAL A 85 -9.87 -11.99 21.36
N ALA A 86 -11.16 -12.05 21.71
CA ALA A 86 -11.68 -13.09 22.57
C ALA A 86 -10.99 -14.39 22.15
N ALA A 87 -10.27 -15.02 23.07
CA ALA A 87 -9.47 -16.19 22.77
C ALA A 87 -10.39 -17.22 22.10
N MET A 88 -10.29 -17.34 20.78
CA MET A 88 -10.60 -18.59 20.13
C MET A 88 -9.72 -19.62 20.82
N PRO A 89 -10.26 -20.81 21.15
CA PRO A 89 -9.54 -21.80 21.93
C PRO A 89 -8.15 -22.02 21.32
N ALA A 90 -7.14 -22.06 22.18
CA ALA A 90 -5.77 -22.38 21.80
C ALA A 90 -5.76 -23.58 20.84
N PRO A 91 -4.86 -23.63 19.83
CA PRO A 91 -4.78 -24.79 18.95
C PRO A 91 -4.53 -25.99 19.86
N ALA A 92 -5.53 -26.86 19.94
CA ALA A 92 -5.37 -28.16 20.54
C ALA A 92 -4.20 -28.85 19.83
N ALA A 93 -3.51 -29.70 20.59
CA ALA A 93 -2.49 -30.65 20.18
C ALA A 93 -2.48 -30.94 18.67
N THR A 94 -1.28 -31.03 18.09
CA THR A 94 -1.00 -31.50 16.72
C THR A 94 -2.12 -32.41 16.24
N PRO A 95 -3.00 -31.96 15.31
CA PRO A 95 -4.17 -32.73 14.96
C PRO A 95 -3.68 -34.09 14.45
N PRO A 96 -4.35 -35.19 14.84
CA PRO A 96 -4.02 -36.51 14.32
C PRO A 96 -4.00 -36.40 12.79
N ALA A 97 -3.00 -37.02 12.15
CA ALA A 97 -2.84 -37.03 10.70
C ALA A 97 -4.23 -37.13 10.04
N ALA A 98 -4.60 -36.09 9.29
CA ALA A 98 -5.92 -35.94 8.71
C ALA A 98 -6.31 -37.28 8.04
N GLN A 99 -7.44 -37.84 8.43
CA GLN A 99 -7.89 -39.09 7.83
C GLN A 99 -8.05 -38.85 6.32
N PRO A 100 -7.75 -39.81 5.43
CA PRO A 100 -7.85 -39.59 3.98
C PRO A 100 -9.22 -39.04 3.53
N ASN A 101 -10.27 -39.35 4.29
CA ASN A 101 -11.62 -38.82 4.07
C ASN A 101 -11.78 -37.32 4.42
N THR A 102 -11.05 -36.81 5.42
CA THR A 102 -11.10 -35.38 5.79
C THR A 102 -10.30 -34.52 4.82
N GLN A 103 -9.20 -35.03 4.27
CA GLN A 103 -8.41 -34.32 3.25
C GLN A 103 -9.18 -34.17 1.93
N ALA A 104 -9.78 -35.25 1.43
CA ALA A 104 -10.62 -35.18 0.24
C ALA A 104 -11.83 -34.24 0.41
N ALA A 105 -12.41 -34.20 1.62
CA ALA A 105 -13.47 -33.25 1.95
C ALA A 105 -12.96 -31.79 1.95
N ALA A 106 -11.79 -31.53 2.53
CA ALA A 106 -11.15 -30.21 2.52
C ALA A 106 -10.87 -29.72 1.10
N GLU A 107 -10.34 -30.59 0.24
CA GLU A 107 -10.08 -30.30 -1.17
C GLU A 107 -11.36 -29.98 -1.94
N ASN A 108 -12.46 -30.69 -1.64
CA ASN A 108 -13.75 -30.41 -2.27
C ASN A 108 -14.30 -29.04 -1.85
N ASP A 109 -14.26 -28.71 -0.56
CA ASP A 109 -14.68 -27.39 -0.06
C ASP A 109 -13.80 -26.26 -0.61
N LEU A 110 -12.48 -26.49 -0.69
CA LEU A 110 -11.53 -25.56 -1.32
C LEU A 110 -11.88 -25.30 -2.80
N ARG A 111 -12.19 -26.36 -3.56
CA ARG A 111 -12.61 -26.23 -4.97
C ARG A 111 -13.90 -25.43 -5.11
N ILE A 112 -14.88 -25.67 -4.24
CA ILE A 112 -16.13 -24.90 -4.21
C ILE A 112 -15.84 -23.44 -3.89
N ALA A 113 -15.00 -23.18 -2.88
CA ALA A 113 -14.62 -21.83 -2.47
C ALA A 113 -13.96 -21.05 -3.61
N ARG A 114 -13.03 -21.68 -4.36
CA ARG A 114 -12.37 -21.09 -5.54
C ARG A 114 -13.35 -20.81 -6.68
N SER A 115 -14.32 -21.69 -6.89
CA SER A 115 -15.38 -21.48 -7.89
C SER A 115 -16.23 -20.26 -7.54
N GLN A 116 -16.67 -20.15 -6.28
CA GLN A 116 -17.44 -19.01 -5.77
C GLN A 116 -16.62 -17.70 -5.83
N TYR A 117 -15.34 -17.75 -5.46
CA TYR A 117 -14.42 -16.62 -5.59
C TYR A 117 -14.35 -16.13 -7.05
N SER A 118 -14.19 -17.05 -7.99
CA SER A 118 -14.12 -16.74 -9.42
C SER A 118 -15.42 -16.16 -9.97
N ALA A 119 -16.56 -16.53 -9.37
CA ALA A 119 -17.87 -15.96 -9.66
C ALA A 119 -18.12 -14.59 -8.99
N GLY A 120 -17.22 -14.14 -8.10
CA GLY A 120 -17.36 -12.91 -7.32
C GLY A 120 -18.26 -13.05 -6.07
N GLU A 121 -18.67 -14.26 -5.74
CA GLU A 121 -19.50 -14.61 -4.57
C GLU A 121 -18.61 -14.72 -3.32
N TYR A 122 -18.04 -13.58 -2.90
CA TYR A 122 -16.98 -13.58 -1.88
C TYR A 122 -17.47 -14.02 -0.49
N ASP A 123 -18.72 -13.73 -0.12
CA ASP A 123 -19.27 -14.11 1.18
C ASP A 123 -19.51 -15.63 1.27
N GLU A 124 -20.00 -16.24 0.19
CA GLU A 124 -20.16 -17.68 0.04
C GLU A 124 -18.80 -18.38 -0.01
N SER A 125 -17.86 -17.82 -0.78
CA SER A 125 -16.49 -18.30 -0.88
C SER A 125 -15.81 -18.36 0.49
N LEU A 126 -15.95 -17.33 1.32
CA LEU A 126 -15.41 -17.31 2.69
C LEU A 126 -16.01 -18.41 3.59
N LYS A 127 -17.31 -18.70 3.46
CA LYS A 127 -17.93 -19.81 4.21
C LYS A 127 -17.35 -21.17 3.79
N SER A 128 -17.11 -21.36 2.49
CA SER A 128 -16.52 -22.60 1.97
C SER A 128 -15.04 -22.72 2.33
N PHE A 129 -14.27 -21.62 2.28
CA PHE A 129 -12.90 -21.60 2.79
C PHE A 129 -12.82 -21.93 4.26
N GLN A 130 -13.73 -21.40 5.08
CA GLN A 130 -13.77 -21.69 6.52
C GLN A 130 -13.94 -23.19 6.79
N LYS A 131 -14.83 -23.87 6.05
CA LYS A 131 -14.97 -25.35 6.13
C LYS A 131 -13.69 -26.07 5.72
N ALA A 132 -13.05 -25.62 4.64
CA ALA A 132 -11.80 -26.20 4.18
C ALA A 132 -10.67 -26.04 5.23
N VAL A 133 -10.57 -24.88 5.89
CA VAL A 133 -9.62 -24.63 7.00
C VAL A 133 -9.93 -25.50 8.21
N GLU A 134 -11.21 -25.71 8.55
CA GLU A 134 -11.61 -26.57 9.66
C GLU A 134 -11.19 -28.03 9.44
N LEU A 135 -11.19 -28.48 8.19
CA LEU A 135 -10.81 -29.84 7.81
C LEU A 135 -9.30 -30.02 7.60
N ASP A 136 -8.61 -28.99 7.10
CA ASP A 136 -7.16 -28.99 6.86
C ASP A 136 -6.53 -27.63 7.23
N PRO A 137 -6.31 -27.39 8.54
CA PRO A 137 -5.82 -26.09 9.03
C PRO A 137 -4.34 -25.82 8.72
N ASN A 138 -3.60 -26.81 8.18
CA ASN A 138 -2.19 -26.67 7.85
C ASN A 138 -1.94 -26.56 6.35
N ASN A 139 -3.01 -26.34 5.57
CA ASN A 139 -2.89 -26.13 4.14
C ASN A 139 -2.59 -24.66 3.82
N ALA A 140 -1.34 -24.38 3.42
CA ALA A 140 -0.92 -23.03 3.05
C ALA A 140 -1.79 -22.41 1.94
N SER A 141 -2.23 -23.23 0.98
CA SER A 141 -3.02 -22.78 -0.16
C SER A 141 -4.42 -22.31 0.24
N ILE A 142 -5.08 -22.99 1.19
CA ILE A 142 -6.38 -22.56 1.72
C ILE A 142 -6.25 -21.20 2.40
N HIS A 143 -5.22 -21.01 3.23
CA HIS A 143 -4.97 -19.75 3.89
C HIS A 143 -4.69 -18.62 2.89
N ASN A 144 -3.86 -18.86 1.87
CA ASN A 144 -3.59 -17.87 0.82
C ASN A 144 -4.88 -17.45 0.08
N ASP A 145 -5.69 -18.42 -0.37
CA ASP A 145 -6.88 -18.14 -1.16
C ASP A 145 -7.99 -17.48 -0.34
N MET A 146 -8.13 -17.86 0.93
CA MET A 146 -9.02 -17.18 1.87
C MET A 146 -8.57 -15.73 2.12
N GLY A 147 -7.25 -15.50 2.23
CA GLY A 147 -6.68 -14.15 2.30
C GLY A 147 -7.05 -13.29 1.09
N LEU A 148 -7.04 -13.86 -0.12
CA LEU A 148 -7.48 -13.19 -1.34
C LEU A 148 -8.97 -12.83 -1.31
N ALA A 149 -9.83 -13.71 -0.82
CA ALA A 149 -11.27 -13.44 -0.66
C ALA A 149 -11.51 -12.31 0.36
N LEU A 150 -10.81 -12.33 1.49
CA LEU A 150 -10.87 -11.27 2.50
C LEU A 150 -10.38 -9.93 1.94
N LEU A 151 -9.32 -9.95 1.13
CA LEU A 151 -8.80 -8.76 0.46
C LEU A 151 -9.86 -8.16 -0.50
N LYS A 152 -10.60 -8.99 -1.25
CA LYS A 152 -11.70 -8.52 -2.10
C LYS A 152 -12.86 -7.90 -1.33
N LYS A 153 -13.02 -8.28 -0.07
CA LYS A 153 -14.00 -7.72 0.86
C LYS A 153 -13.43 -6.54 1.67
N GLU A 154 -12.21 -6.11 1.37
CA GLU A 154 -11.49 -5.03 2.07
C GLU A 154 -11.27 -5.30 3.57
N LEU A 155 -11.32 -6.59 3.97
CA LEU A 155 -11.05 -7.05 5.33
C LEU A 155 -9.54 -7.23 5.54
N TYR A 156 -8.80 -6.12 5.46
CA TYR A 156 -7.33 -6.11 5.34
C TYR A 156 -6.59 -6.81 6.49
N THR A 157 -6.99 -6.57 7.74
CA THR A 157 -6.34 -7.20 8.91
C THR A 157 -6.49 -8.72 8.90
N SER A 158 -7.68 -9.21 8.51
CA SER A 158 -7.93 -10.65 8.39
C SER A 158 -7.16 -11.23 7.21
N ALA A 159 -7.13 -10.52 6.07
CA ALA A 159 -6.34 -10.94 4.91
C ALA A 159 -4.85 -11.09 5.25
N GLU A 160 -4.27 -10.11 5.94
CA GLU A 160 -2.88 -10.15 6.41
C GLU A 160 -2.63 -11.37 7.31
N THR A 161 -3.54 -11.65 8.24
CA THR A 161 -3.42 -12.80 9.15
C THR A 161 -3.38 -14.12 8.37
N HIS A 162 -4.23 -14.28 7.36
CA HIS A 162 -4.28 -15.48 6.55
C HIS A 162 -3.07 -15.62 5.61
N PHE A 163 -2.61 -14.54 4.98
CA PHE A 163 -1.36 -14.56 4.20
C PHE A 163 -0.14 -14.88 5.06
N ALA A 164 -0.05 -14.30 6.26
CA ALA A 164 1.03 -14.60 7.20
C ALA A 164 1.00 -16.08 7.64
N LYS A 165 -0.20 -16.64 7.87
CA LYS A 165 -0.33 -18.07 8.20
C LYS A 165 0.07 -18.97 7.03
N ALA A 166 -0.27 -18.61 5.79
CA ALA A 166 0.19 -19.33 4.61
C ALA A 166 1.72 -19.38 4.53
N LEU A 167 2.39 -18.24 4.79
CA LEU A 167 3.86 -18.16 4.82
C LEU A 167 4.51 -18.87 6.02
N GLU A 168 3.81 -19.01 7.14
CA GLU A 168 4.26 -19.83 8.28
C GLU A 168 4.26 -21.33 7.91
N LEU A 169 3.29 -21.75 7.09
CA LEU A 169 3.13 -23.14 6.65
C LEU A 169 4.01 -23.48 5.44
N ASP A 170 4.22 -22.52 4.53
CA ASP A 170 5.07 -22.64 3.35
C ASP A 170 5.78 -21.31 3.06
N ASP A 171 7.05 -21.22 3.47
CA ASP A 171 7.91 -20.05 3.25
C ASP A 171 8.50 -19.96 1.84
N SER A 172 8.15 -20.90 0.96
CA SER A 172 8.56 -20.93 -0.45
C SER A 172 7.44 -20.49 -1.40
N CYS A 173 6.25 -20.18 -0.87
CA CYS A 173 5.08 -19.74 -1.63
C CYS A 173 5.26 -18.32 -2.23
N ALA A 174 5.71 -18.25 -3.48
CA ALA A 174 5.87 -16.98 -4.20
C ALA A 174 4.55 -16.19 -4.34
N GLU A 175 3.42 -16.88 -4.55
CA GLU A 175 2.09 -16.29 -4.62
C GLU A 175 1.68 -15.62 -3.30
N CYS A 176 1.97 -16.26 -2.18
CA CYS A 176 1.68 -15.74 -0.84
C CYS A 176 2.47 -14.44 -0.58
N TYR A 177 3.75 -14.41 -0.95
CA TYR A 177 4.56 -13.19 -0.87
C TYR A 177 4.05 -12.07 -1.79
N ASN A 178 3.63 -12.42 -3.01
CA ASN A 178 3.02 -11.45 -3.92
C ASN A 178 1.75 -10.82 -3.33
N ASN A 179 0.85 -11.66 -2.82
CA ASN A 179 -0.43 -11.22 -2.25
C ASN A 179 -0.25 -10.35 -1.01
N LEU A 180 0.69 -10.72 -0.13
CA LEU A 180 1.04 -9.90 1.03
C LEU A 180 1.68 -8.58 0.60
N GLY A 181 2.60 -8.60 -0.39
CA GLY A 181 3.18 -7.40 -0.96
C GLY A 181 2.14 -6.46 -1.57
N TYR A 182 1.17 -6.99 -2.31
CA TYR A 182 0.05 -6.23 -2.86
C TYR A 182 -0.83 -5.62 -1.76
N LEU A 183 -1.15 -6.37 -0.71
CA LEU A 183 -1.86 -5.85 0.46
C LEU A 183 -1.10 -4.68 1.12
N LYS A 184 0.23 -4.81 1.26
CA LYS A 184 1.08 -3.73 1.80
C LYS A 184 1.09 -2.49 0.93
N THR A 185 1.00 -2.64 -0.40
CA THR A 185 0.81 -1.50 -1.32
C THR A 185 -0.53 -0.79 -1.08
N ILE A 186 -1.62 -1.54 -0.88
CA ILE A 186 -2.95 -0.98 -0.57
C ILE A 186 -2.92 -0.22 0.77
N LEU A 187 -2.24 -0.77 1.77
CA LEU A 187 -2.11 -0.18 3.10
C LEU A 187 -1.10 0.98 3.18
N ASP A 188 -0.54 1.41 2.05
CA ASP A 188 0.48 2.48 1.98
C ASP A 188 1.73 2.17 2.83
N GLN A 189 2.17 0.92 2.82
CA GLN A 189 3.37 0.43 3.52
C GLN A 189 4.46 0.04 2.51
N PRO A 190 5.08 1.02 1.81
CA PRO A 190 5.89 0.79 0.62
C PRO A 190 7.15 -0.06 0.87
N MET A 191 7.83 0.11 2.01
CA MET A 191 9.03 -0.66 2.32
C MET A 191 8.73 -2.15 2.52
N GLU A 192 7.62 -2.46 3.19
CA GLU A 192 7.19 -3.85 3.38
C GLU A 192 6.68 -4.45 2.06
N ALA A 193 5.94 -3.68 1.27
CA ALA A 193 5.49 -4.09 -0.06
C ALA A 193 6.68 -4.48 -0.96
N GLU A 194 7.69 -3.61 -1.07
CA GLU A 194 8.88 -3.88 -1.87
C GLU A 194 9.60 -5.14 -1.40
N LYS A 195 9.79 -5.29 -0.08
CA LYS A 195 10.43 -6.48 0.51
C LYS A 195 9.71 -7.78 0.13
N TYR A 196 8.38 -7.83 0.29
CA TYR A 196 7.63 -9.06 -0.02
C TYR A 196 7.58 -9.34 -1.51
N LEU A 197 7.39 -8.32 -2.35
CA LEU A 197 7.36 -8.50 -3.81
C LEU A 197 8.72 -8.95 -4.36
N GLN A 198 9.84 -8.39 -3.86
CA GLN A 198 11.18 -8.85 -4.23
C GLN A 198 11.43 -10.30 -3.79
N LYS A 199 10.92 -10.72 -2.62
CA LYS A 199 11.00 -12.11 -2.20
C LYS A 199 10.19 -13.04 -3.12
N ALA A 200 9.01 -12.62 -3.57
CA ALA A 200 8.22 -13.37 -4.55
C ALA A 200 8.98 -13.54 -5.89
N VAL A 201 9.60 -12.47 -6.40
CA VAL A 201 10.47 -12.51 -7.60
C VAL A 201 11.64 -13.49 -7.41
N ALA A 202 12.30 -13.45 -6.24
CA ALA A 202 13.44 -14.32 -5.95
C ALA A 202 13.05 -15.81 -5.87
N LEU A 203 11.85 -16.12 -5.37
CA LEU A 203 11.34 -17.49 -5.28
C LEU A 203 10.85 -18.03 -6.62
N ASN A 204 10.20 -17.19 -7.44
CA ASN A 204 9.74 -17.57 -8.77
C ASN A 204 9.96 -16.44 -9.79
N PRO A 205 11.12 -16.40 -10.47
CA PRO A 205 11.41 -15.39 -11.49
C PRO A 205 10.53 -15.48 -12.74
N SER A 206 9.77 -16.57 -12.92
CA SER A 206 8.83 -16.73 -14.03
C SER A 206 7.40 -16.34 -13.64
N TYR A 207 7.17 -15.88 -12.40
CA TYR A 207 5.87 -15.39 -11.97
C TYR A 207 5.71 -13.91 -12.34
N PRO A 208 4.80 -13.54 -13.27
CA PRO A 208 4.66 -12.16 -13.72
C PRO A 208 4.15 -11.18 -12.65
N ASP A 209 3.16 -11.55 -11.84
CA ASP A 209 2.44 -10.58 -10.98
C ASP A 209 3.32 -9.73 -10.04
N PRO A 210 4.36 -10.27 -9.38
CA PRO A 210 5.27 -9.48 -8.55
C PRO A 210 5.94 -8.35 -9.32
N TYR A 211 6.31 -8.56 -10.59
CA TYR A 211 6.90 -7.51 -11.42
C TYR A 211 5.90 -6.40 -11.71
N PHE A 212 4.65 -6.74 -12.04
CA PHE A 212 3.61 -5.71 -12.21
C PHE A 212 3.39 -4.91 -10.92
N ASN A 213 3.28 -5.60 -9.78
CA ASN A 213 3.06 -4.96 -8.49
C ASN A 213 4.25 -4.08 -8.07
N LEU A 214 5.49 -4.51 -8.34
CA LEU A 214 6.70 -3.67 -8.14
C LEU A 214 6.68 -2.45 -9.05
N ALA A 215 6.28 -2.61 -10.31
CA ALA A 215 6.22 -1.51 -11.25
C ALA A 215 5.25 -0.42 -10.77
N VAL A 216 4.03 -0.80 -10.36
CA VAL A 216 3.03 0.11 -9.79
C VAL A 216 3.54 0.75 -8.49
N LEU A 217 4.20 -0.01 -7.62
CA LEU A 217 4.77 0.50 -6.38
C LEU A 217 5.84 1.57 -6.64
N TYR A 218 6.78 1.30 -7.55
CA TYR A 218 7.85 2.23 -7.90
C TYR A 218 7.33 3.46 -8.64
N GLU A 219 6.30 3.30 -9.48
CA GLU A 219 5.62 4.41 -10.14
C GLU A 219 4.99 5.36 -9.11
N LYS A 220 4.27 4.83 -8.12
CA LYS A 220 3.70 5.61 -7.01
C LYS A 220 4.76 6.36 -6.19
N GLN A 221 5.97 5.80 -6.09
CA GLN A 221 7.12 6.42 -5.43
C GLN A 221 7.87 7.44 -6.33
N GLY A 222 7.48 7.58 -7.60
CA GLY A 222 8.20 8.40 -8.58
C GLY A 222 9.53 7.79 -9.05
N ASN A 223 9.82 6.53 -8.73
CA ASN A 223 11.00 5.83 -9.23
C ASN A 223 10.74 5.25 -10.63
N ILE A 224 10.69 6.15 -11.60
CA ILE A 224 10.27 5.84 -12.98
C ILE A 224 11.16 4.77 -13.63
N GLY A 225 12.48 4.83 -13.41
CA GLY A 225 13.42 3.86 -13.97
C GLY A 225 13.11 2.42 -13.52
N LYS A 226 12.92 2.22 -12.21
CA LYS A 226 12.55 0.90 -11.68
C LYS A 226 11.14 0.48 -12.11
N ALA A 227 10.21 1.42 -12.23
CA ALA A 227 8.86 1.12 -12.71
C ALA A 227 8.87 0.56 -14.14
N VAL A 228 9.55 1.24 -15.06
CA VAL A 228 9.67 0.82 -16.46
C VAL A 228 10.40 -0.52 -16.59
N GLU A 229 11.48 -0.73 -15.83
CA GLU A 229 12.20 -2.01 -15.80
C GLU A 229 11.27 -3.17 -15.42
N ASN A 230 10.48 -3.00 -14.36
CA ASN A 230 9.56 -4.03 -13.88
C ASN A 230 8.37 -4.25 -14.82
N TYR A 231 7.82 -3.21 -15.43
CA TYR A 231 6.81 -3.39 -16.49
C TYR A 231 7.36 -4.15 -17.70
N ARG A 232 8.61 -3.88 -18.10
CA ARG A 232 9.27 -4.64 -19.18
C ARG A 232 9.51 -6.09 -18.78
N ALA A 233 9.90 -6.37 -17.54
CA ALA A 233 10.05 -7.72 -17.02
C ALA A 233 8.70 -8.47 -17.04
N PHE A 234 7.63 -7.84 -16.56
CA PHE A 234 6.27 -8.35 -16.63
C PHE A 234 5.87 -8.74 -18.06
N LEU A 235 6.09 -7.84 -19.03
CA LEU A 235 5.75 -8.07 -20.44
C LEU A 235 6.49 -9.23 -21.10
N LYS A 236 7.67 -9.62 -20.60
CA LYS A 236 8.42 -10.78 -21.10
C LYS A 236 7.81 -12.11 -20.66
N LEU A 237 7.06 -12.11 -19.55
CA LEU A 237 6.56 -13.31 -18.89
C LEU A 237 5.09 -13.59 -19.22
N VAL A 238 4.31 -12.57 -19.58
CA VAL A 238 2.89 -12.77 -19.90
C VAL A 238 2.67 -13.36 -21.29
N PRO A 239 1.68 -14.26 -21.46
CA PRO A 239 1.30 -14.77 -22.77
C PRO A 239 0.85 -13.64 -23.71
N THR A 240 1.23 -13.76 -24.99
CA THR A 240 0.87 -12.77 -26.02
C THR A 240 -0.63 -12.75 -26.36
N SER A 241 -1.43 -13.67 -25.82
CA SER A 241 -2.88 -13.72 -26.01
C SER A 241 -3.63 -12.53 -25.40
N ASP A 242 -3.06 -11.87 -24.38
CA ASP A 242 -3.65 -10.68 -23.74
C ASP A 242 -3.17 -9.37 -24.38
N ALA A 243 -3.47 -9.19 -25.67
CA ALA A 243 -3.01 -8.06 -26.47
C ALA A 243 -3.44 -6.68 -25.91
N ASP A 244 -4.66 -6.57 -25.36
CA ASP A 244 -5.18 -5.33 -24.74
C ASP A 244 -4.33 -4.92 -23.51
N MET A 245 -4.04 -5.88 -22.64
CA MET A 245 -3.20 -5.65 -21.47
C MET A 245 -1.78 -5.23 -21.89
N ILE A 246 -1.18 -5.96 -22.83
CA ILE A 246 0.16 -5.66 -23.34
C ILE A 246 0.20 -4.25 -23.93
N GLY A 247 -0.81 -3.87 -24.71
CA GLY A 247 -0.94 -2.52 -25.28
C GLY A 247 -0.96 -1.44 -24.21
N LYS A 248 -1.75 -1.62 -23.15
CA LYS A 248 -1.85 -0.68 -22.02
C LYS A 248 -0.52 -0.52 -21.28
N ILE A 249 0.18 -1.62 -20.99
CA ILE A 249 1.48 -1.55 -20.30
C ILE A 249 2.53 -0.90 -21.20
N LYS A 250 2.54 -1.19 -22.51
CA LYS A 250 3.44 -0.52 -23.47
C LYS A 250 3.17 0.98 -23.55
N SER A 251 1.91 1.39 -23.62
CA SER A 251 1.53 2.81 -23.56
C SER A 251 2.00 3.44 -22.26
N ARG A 252 1.79 2.76 -21.12
CA ARG A 252 2.24 3.27 -19.82
C ARG A 252 3.76 3.44 -19.76
N ILE A 253 4.53 2.49 -20.31
CA ILE A 253 5.99 2.62 -20.42
C ILE A 253 6.36 3.85 -21.25
N HIS A 254 5.72 4.05 -22.41
CA HIS A 254 5.96 5.23 -23.26
C HIS A 254 5.66 6.52 -22.50
N ASP A 255 4.51 6.61 -21.82
CA ASP A 255 4.12 7.80 -21.05
C ASP A 255 5.08 8.11 -19.89
N LEU A 256 5.61 7.08 -19.25
CA LEU A 256 6.55 7.22 -18.13
C LEU A 256 7.97 7.54 -18.57
N SER A 257 8.44 6.96 -19.68
CA SER A 257 9.84 7.08 -20.15
C SER A 257 10.06 8.16 -21.21
N GLY A 258 9.01 8.55 -21.93
CA GLY A 258 9.10 9.40 -23.11
C GLY A 258 9.68 8.71 -24.35
N GLU A 259 9.79 7.37 -24.33
CA GLU A 259 10.28 6.52 -25.43
C GLU A 259 9.15 5.90 -26.26
#